data_AF-A0A1W9ZS07-F1
#
_entry.id   AF-A0A1W9ZS07-F1
#
_cell.length_a   1.000
_cell.length_b   1.000
_cell.length_c   1.000
_cell.angle_alpha   90.00
_cell.angle_beta   90.00
_cell.angle_gamma   90.00
#
_symmetry.space_group_name_H-M   'P 1'
#
loop_
_entity.id
_entity.type
_entity.pdbx_description
1 polymer ?
#
loop_
_entity_poly.entity_id
_entity_poly.type
_entity_poly.pdbx_seq_one_letter_code
_entity_poly.pdbx_strand_id
1 'polypeptide(L)'
;MTTLEENVNVDTVDEELDSATEGAQKKSKASAPDEAPAGVQSKAKRTRRRIGWPRLFAYGILPGLALVLALGAGYLKWSAGAVDDLALARAESVQAAREDAIALLSYHADTVDKDLTAARERLTGEFKDAYAELTRQVVVPGAKEKHISSIAKVSAAASVSATENHAVALVYVNQTVTIGAGAPTDTQPVVRMTLDKVNGRWLVSRFDPV
;
A
#
# COMPACT_ATOMS: atom_id res chain seq x y z
N MET A 1 14.23 30.91 -42.10
CA MET A 1 13.22 30.00 -42.68
C MET A 1 12.68 29.18 -41.53
N THR A 2 11.62 29.68 -40.89
CA THR A 2 10.18 29.43 -41.19
C THR A 2 9.69 28.24 -40.36
N THR A 3 9.01 28.49 -39.23
CA THR A 3 7.53 28.67 -39.07
C THR A 3 6.80 27.34 -39.21
N LEU A 4 5.70 27.00 -38.55
CA LEU A 4 4.75 27.57 -37.59
C LEU A 4 3.82 26.36 -37.24
N GLU A 5 2.71 26.61 -36.54
CA GLU A 5 1.53 25.74 -36.34
C GLU A 5 1.59 24.96 -35.02
N GLU A 6 1.16 25.50 -33.88
CA GLU A 6 -0.09 26.24 -33.59
C GLU A 6 -1.34 25.33 -33.65
N ASN A 7 -2.19 25.50 -32.62
CA ASN A 7 -3.63 25.16 -32.56
C ASN A 7 -4.02 23.72 -32.17
N VAL A 8 -5.02 23.48 -31.32
CA VAL A 8 -6.04 24.35 -30.66
C VAL A 8 -6.67 23.50 -29.54
N ASN A 9 -6.73 24.02 -28.31
CA ASN A 9 -7.91 24.60 -27.62
C ASN A 9 -9.14 23.69 -27.56
N VAL A 10 -9.75 23.55 -26.38
CA VAL A 10 -11.15 23.95 -26.12
C VAL A 10 -11.33 24.13 -24.60
N ASP A 11 -11.39 25.41 -24.22
CA ASP A 11 -12.45 26.08 -23.47
C ASP A 11 -13.05 25.43 -22.21
N THR A 12 -13.08 26.22 -21.13
CA THR A 12 -14.29 26.88 -20.58
C THR A 12 -14.14 27.05 -19.05
N VAL A 13 -14.58 28.12 -18.38
CA VAL A 13 -15.14 29.44 -18.72
C VAL A 13 -14.96 30.29 -17.44
N ASP A 14 -14.85 31.58 -17.70
CA ASP A 14 -14.57 32.72 -16.85
C ASP A 14 -15.35 32.86 -15.53
N GLU A 15 -14.62 33.40 -14.57
CA GLU A 15 -15.08 34.05 -13.35
C GLU A 15 -15.48 35.49 -13.70
N GLU A 16 -16.78 35.77 -13.85
CA GLU A 16 -17.29 37.12 -14.06
C GLU A 16 -18.07 37.60 -12.82
N LEU A 17 -17.41 38.46 -12.06
CA LEU A 17 -17.99 39.44 -11.15
C LEU A 17 -18.48 40.63 -11.99
N ASP A 18 -19.78 40.94 -11.99
CA ASP A 18 -20.32 42.24 -11.57
C ASP A 18 -21.85 42.28 -11.66
N SER A 19 -22.48 43.01 -10.74
CA SER A 19 -23.60 43.90 -11.05
C SER A 19 -24.03 44.61 -9.78
N ALA A 20 -23.59 45.86 -9.71
CA ALA A 20 -23.99 46.83 -8.71
C ALA A 20 -25.25 47.62 -9.13
N THR A 21 -25.97 48.06 -8.10
CA THR A 21 -26.63 49.38 -7.93
C THR A 21 -28.00 49.75 -8.53
N GLU A 22 -28.67 50.55 -7.69
CA GLU A 22 -29.71 51.57 -7.95
C GLU A 22 -31.15 51.08 -8.13
N GLY A 23 -32.17 51.52 -7.40
CA GLY A 23 -32.37 52.76 -6.65
C GLY A 23 -33.65 53.41 -7.19
N ALA A 24 -34.77 53.38 -6.45
CA ALA A 24 -35.90 54.28 -6.70
C ALA A 24 -36.93 54.26 -5.55
N GLN A 25 -37.60 55.40 -5.43
CA GLN A 25 -38.14 55.97 -4.21
C GLN A 25 -39.67 56.17 -4.36
N LYS A 26 -40.36 56.26 -3.20
CA LYS A 26 -41.53 57.14 -2.95
C LYS A 26 -42.94 56.74 -3.44
N LYS A 27 -43.85 56.59 -2.45
CA LYS A 27 -45.10 57.37 -2.19
C LYS A 27 -45.88 56.65 -1.07
N SER A 28 -45.99 57.17 0.15
CA SER A 28 -46.77 58.32 0.66
C SER A 28 -48.29 58.14 0.62
N LYS A 29 -48.86 58.19 1.84
CA LYS A 29 -50.09 58.85 2.30
C LYS A 29 -51.39 58.05 2.50
N ALA A 30 -51.83 58.16 3.77
CA ALA A 30 -53.13 58.68 4.23
C ALA A 30 -54.26 57.69 4.60
N SER A 31 -54.54 57.74 5.91
CA SER A 31 -55.85 57.96 6.55
C SER A 31 -56.87 56.83 6.64
N ALA A 32 -57.27 56.63 7.91
CA ALA A 32 -58.53 56.07 8.39
C ALA A 32 -59.76 56.80 7.80
N PRO A 33 -60.94 56.17 7.83
CA PRO A 33 -61.83 56.21 9.02
C PRO A 33 -62.27 54.79 9.43
N ASP A 34 -62.45 54.49 10.72
CA ASP A 34 -63.68 54.72 11.52
C ASP A 34 -64.92 54.06 10.92
N GLU A 35 -65.24 52.84 11.38
CA GLU A 35 -66.58 52.44 11.80
C GLU A 35 -66.55 51.00 12.33
N ALA A 36 -66.77 50.86 13.63
CA ALA A 36 -67.41 49.66 14.17
C ALA A 36 -68.88 49.66 13.69
N PRO A 37 -69.53 48.51 13.46
CA PRO A 37 -70.07 47.83 14.63
C PRO A 37 -70.18 46.29 14.50
N ALA A 38 -70.63 45.73 15.61
CA ALA A 38 -71.47 44.53 15.65
C ALA A 38 -70.78 43.19 15.31
N GLY A 39 -70.10 42.67 16.33
CA GLY A 39 -70.58 41.48 17.01
C GLY A 39 -70.86 40.24 16.14
N VAL A 40 -69.88 39.34 16.11
CA VAL A 40 -70.16 37.91 16.05
C VAL A 40 -69.36 37.23 17.15
N GLN A 41 -70.09 36.78 18.16
CA GLN A 41 -69.61 35.76 19.08
C GLN A 41 -69.27 34.51 18.27
N SER A 42 -68.09 33.94 18.46
CA SER A 42 -67.91 32.53 18.83
C SER A 42 -66.52 32.04 18.44
N LYS A 43 -65.86 31.46 19.43
CA LYS A 43 -64.54 30.82 19.33
C LYS A 43 -64.59 29.71 18.28
N ALA A 44 -63.74 29.81 17.27
CA ALA A 44 -63.20 28.65 16.59
C ALA A 44 -61.68 28.82 16.50
N LYS A 45 -60.97 28.39 17.56
CA LYS A 45 -59.53 28.15 17.50
C LYS A 45 -59.30 27.11 16.40
N ARG A 46 -58.90 27.54 15.20
CA ARG A 46 -58.30 26.65 14.21
C ARG A 46 -56.96 26.19 14.76
N THR A 47 -56.96 25.06 15.44
CA THR A 47 -55.72 24.32 15.72
C THR A 47 -55.15 23.87 14.36
N ARG A 48 -54.16 24.60 13.85
CA ARG A 48 -53.24 24.07 12.83
C ARG A 48 -52.64 22.80 13.43
N ARG A 49 -53.12 21.63 12.98
CA ARG A 49 -52.43 20.36 13.22
C ARG A 49 -51.06 20.48 12.57
N ARG A 50 -50.04 20.81 13.35
CA ARG A 50 -48.64 20.63 12.97
C ARG A 50 -48.44 19.12 12.87
N ILE A 51 -48.42 18.62 11.64
CA ILE A 51 -48.06 17.24 11.35
C ILE A 51 -46.70 16.99 11.99
N GLY A 52 -46.63 15.96 12.84
CA GLY A 52 -45.49 15.63 13.69
C GLY A 52 -44.31 15.06 12.89
N TRP A 53 -43.69 15.88 12.05
CA TRP A 53 -42.46 15.55 11.35
C TRP A 53 -41.22 15.28 12.24
N PRO A 54 -41.05 15.81 13.48
CA PRO A 54 -39.79 15.58 14.20
C PRO A 54 -39.60 14.13 14.69
N ARG A 55 -40.68 13.34 14.78
CA ARG A 55 -40.60 11.93 15.22
C ARG A 55 -40.15 10.99 14.10
N LEU A 56 -40.49 11.30 12.86
CA LEU A 56 -40.07 10.51 11.70
C LEU A 56 -38.60 10.79 11.33
N PHE A 57 -38.17 12.05 11.48
CA PHE A 57 -36.75 12.42 11.36
C PHE A 57 -35.91 11.78 12.46
N ALA A 58 -36.37 11.77 13.72
CA ALA A 58 -35.65 11.14 14.83
C ALA A 58 -35.53 9.61 14.72
N TYR A 59 -36.56 8.92 14.21
CA TYR A 59 -36.56 7.45 14.11
C TYR A 59 -36.12 6.89 12.76
N GLY A 60 -35.97 7.71 11.71
CA GLY A 60 -35.49 7.27 10.39
C GLY A 60 -34.06 7.73 10.08
N ILE A 61 -33.76 9.00 10.29
CA ILE A 61 -32.46 9.59 9.92
C ILE A 61 -31.39 9.23 10.93
N LEU A 62 -31.72 9.22 12.23
CA LEU A 62 -30.76 8.87 13.27
C LEU A 62 -30.23 7.43 13.12
N PRO A 63 -31.07 6.37 12.96
CA PRO A 63 -30.55 5.03 12.72
C PRO A 63 -29.92 4.87 11.34
N GLY A 64 -30.40 5.56 10.31
CA GLY A 64 -29.77 5.56 8.99
C GLY A 64 -28.35 6.14 9.03
N LEU A 65 -28.16 7.28 9.71
CA LEU A 65 -26.85 7.88 9.91
C LEU A 65 -25.94 6.99 10.76
N ALA A 66 -26.46 6.38 11.83
CA ALA A 66 -25.71 5.45 12.66
C ALA A 66 -25.25 4.22 11.86
N LEU A 67 -26.10 3.67 10.97
CA LEU A 67 -25.76 2.56 10.10
C LEU A 67 -24.65 2.94 9.12
N VAL A 68 -24.76 4.10 8.47
CA VAL A 68 -23.74 4.60 7.54
C VAL A 68 -22.40 4.82 8.25
N LEU A 69 -22.41 5.40 9.45
CA LEU A 69 -21.20 5.58 10.26
C LEU A 69 -20.59 4.24 10.69
N ALA A 70 -21.40 3.24 11.08
CA ALA A 70 -20.92 1.92 11.45
C ALA A 70 -20.28 1.19 10.25
N LEU A 71 -20.90 1.26 9.07
CA LEU A 71 -20.34 0.71 7.83
C LEU A 71 -19.05 1.42 7.44
N GLY A 72 -19.02 2.76 7.52
CA GLY A 72 -17.82 3.56 7.26
C GLY A 72 -16.68 3.21 8.21
N ALA A 73 -16.95 3.14 9.52
CA ALA A 73 -15.95 2.76 10.52
C ALA A 73 -15.46 1.32 10.35
N GLY A 74 -16.36 0.38 10.02
CA GLY A 74 -16.00 -1.00 9.71
C GLY A 74 -15.12 -1.13 8.48
N TYR A 75 -15.47 -0.41 7.40
CA TYR A 75 -14.68 -0.37 6.17
C TYR A 75 -13.30 0.26 6.40
N LEU A 76 -13.23 1.41 7.09
CA LEU A 76 -11.95 2.04 7.43
C LEU A 76 -11.08 1.12 8.29
N LYS A 77 -11.67 0.44 9.28
CA LYS A 77 -10.93 -0.49 10.14
C LYS A 77 -10.36 -1.68 9.35
N TRP A 78 -11.16 -2.23 8.43
CA TRP A 78 -10.69 -3.30 7.54
C TRP A 78 -9.59 -2.81 6.58
N SER A 79 -9.78 -1.64 5.97
CA SER A 79 -8.78 -1.04 5.09
C SER A 79 -7.48 -0.70 5.82
N ALA A 80 -7.55 -0.24 7.08
CA ALA A 80 -6.37 0.04 7.89
C ALA A 80 -5.61 -1.24 8.23
N GLY A 81 -6.30 -2.30 8.66
CA GLY A 81 -5.67 -3.60 8.93
C GLY A 81 -4.96 -4.19 7.71
N ALA A 82 -5.59 -4.11 6.53
CA ALA A 82 -4.99 -4.59 5.29
C ALA A 82 -3.71 -3.82 4.89
N VAL A 83 -3.63 -2.52 5.21
CA VAL A 83 -2.43 -1.70 4.97
C VAL A 83 -1.32 -2.09 5.94
N ASP A 84 -1.64 -2.32 7.21
CA ASP A 84 -0.67 -2.71 8.24
C ASP A 84 -0.09 -4.12 7.95
N ASP A 85 -0.94 -5.08 7.59
CA ASP A 85 -0.50 -6.44 7.24
C ASP A 85 0.43 -6.44 6.03
N LEU A 86 0.14 -5.60 5.03
CA LEU A 86 0.98 -5.45 3.85
C LEU A 86 2.31 -4.76 4.18
N ALA A 87 2.31 -3.76 5.05
CA ALA A 87 3.53 -3.12 5.52
C ALA A 87 4.41 -4.09 6.31
N LEU A 88 3.80 -4.91 7.16
CA LEU A 88 4.48 -5.99 7.88
C LEU A 88 5.05 -7.03 6.91
N ALA A 89 4.26 -7.53 5.96
CA ALA A 89 4.71 -8.47 4.95
C ALA A 89 5.90 -7.94 4.13
N ARG A 90 5.90 -6.64 3.78
CA ARG A 90 7.06 -5.98 3.14
C ARG A 90 8.30 -6.00 4.03
N ALA A 91 8.17 -5.61 5.30
CA ALA A 91 9.30 -5.57 6.22
C ALA A 91 9.86 -6.97 6.48
N GLU A 92 8.98 -7.93 6.77
CA GLU A 92 9.34 -9.33 7.02
C GLU A 92 10.00 -9.98 5.80
N SER A 93 9.43 -9.82 4.61
CA SER A 93 9.96 -10.42 3.39
C SER A 93 11.32 -9.84 2.99
N VAL A 94 11.52 -8.52 3.15
CA VAL A 94 12.83 -7.89 2.92
C VAL A 94 13.86 -8.40 3.93
N GLN A 95 13.48 -8.54 5.20
CA GLN A 95 14.37 -9.07 6.22
C GLN A 95 14.75 -10.54 5.94
N ALA A 96 13.76 -11.37 5.59
CA ALA A 96 13.99 -12.76 5.18
C ALA A 96 14.92 -12.81 3.97
N ALA A 97 14.68 -12.00 2.94
CA ALA A 97 15.53 -11.93 1.75
C ALA A 97 16.98 -11.57 2.09
N ARG A 98 17.22 -10.63 3.02
CA ARG A 98 18.57 -10.28 3.49
C ARG A 98 19.27 -11.48 4.11
N GLU A 99 18.61 -12.16 5.05
CA GLU A 99 19.18 -13.30 5.76
C GLU A 99 19.41 -14.50 4.84
N ASP A 100 18.44 -14.77 3.97
CA ASP A 100 18.49 -15.87 3.03
C ASP A 100 19.59 -15.62 1.98
N ALA A 101 19.74 -14.40 1.47
CA ALA A 101 20.85 -14.06 0.57
C ALA A 101 22.21 -14.37 1.19
N ILE A 102 22.41 -14.02 2.47
CA ILE A 102 23.65 -14.32 3.19
C ILE A 102 23.85 -15.83 3.28
N ALA A 103 22.81 -16.58 3.66
CA ALA A 103 22.89 -18.03 3.80
C ALA A 103 23.15 -18.75 2.47
N LEU A 104 22.57 -18.28 1.37
CA LEU A 104 22.74 -18.88 0.04
C LEU A 104 24.11 -18.60 -0.57
N LEU A 105 24.68 -17.42 -0.30
CA LEU A 105 25.92 -16.95 -0.92
C LEU A 105 27.15 -17.14 -0.03
N SER A 106 26.98 -17.56 1.22
CA SER A 106 28.09 -17.78 2.17
C SER A 106 28.29 -19.24 2.48
N TYR A 107 29.51 -19.73 2.35
CA TYR A 107 29.92 -21.08 2.77
C TYR A 107 31.43 -21.12 2.96
N HIS A 108 31.89 -22.06 3.78
CA HIS A 108 33.31 -22.39 3.89
C HIS A 108 33.60 -23.77 3.31
N ALA A 109 34.79 -23.98 2.77
CA ALA A 109 35.19 -25.27 2.21
C ALA A 109 35.01 -26.44 3.21
N ASP A 110 35.32 -26.19 4.49
CA ASP A 110 35.28 -27.21 5.54
C ASP A 110 33.86 -27.54 6.02
N THR A 111 32.92 -26.59 5.87
CA THR A 111 31.53 -26.71 6.34
C THR A 111 30.51 -26.67 5.20
N VAL A 112 30.96 -26.77 3.95
CA VAL A 112 30.13 -26.54 2.76
C VAL A 112 28.87 -27.39 2.73
N ASP A 113 28.93 -28.68 3.11
CA ASP A 113 27.74 -29.53 3.14
C ASP A 113 26.71 -29.03 4.15
N LYS A 114 27.17 -28.59 5.32
CA LYS A 114 26.31 -28.08 6.38
C LYS A 114 25.71 -26.73 5.99
N ASP A 115 26.53 -25.82 5.49
CA ASP A 115 26.13 -24.46 5.13
C ASP A 115 25.09 -24.49 4.00
N LEU A 116 25.35 -25.23 2.93
CA LEU A 116 24.44 -25.34 1.79
C LEU A 116 23.19 -26.16 2.12
N THR A 117 23.28 -27.16 3.01
CA THR A 117 22.07 -27.87 3.49
C THR A 117 21.19 -26.95 4.33
N ALA A 118 21.78 -26.12 5.20
CA ALA A 118 21.03 -25.15 5.98
C ALA A 118 20.39 -24.08 5.08
N ALA A 119 21.10 -23.61 4.05
CA ALA A 119 20.56 -22.70 3.04
C ALA A 119 19.38 -23.32 2.28
N ARG A 120 19.47 -24.60 1.89
CA ARG A 120 18.38 -25.32 1.22
C ARG A 120 17.07 -25.36 2.01
N GLU A 121 17.12 -25.38 3.34
CA GLU A 121 15.90 -25.33 4.18
C GLU A 121 15.21 -23.97 4.21
N ARG A 122 15.84 -22.95 3.64
CA ARG A 122 15.29 -21.60 3.46
C ARG A 122 14.67 -21.43 2.07
N LEU A 123 14.65 -22.50 1.27
CA LEU A 123 14.13 -22.53 -0.09
C LEU A 123 12.82 -23.30 -0.16
N THR A 124 12.05 -23.02 -1.21
CA THR A 124 10.81 -23.73 -1.54
C THR A 124 10.65 -23.91 -3.05
N GLY A 125 9.65 -24.71 -3.45
CA GLY A 125 9.31 -24.97 -4.84
C GLY A 125 10.45 -25.62 -5.64
N GLU A 126 10.39 -25.47 -6.96
CA GLU A 126 11.36 -26.05 -7.90
C GLU A 126 12.79 -25.52 -7.69
N PHE A 127 12.92 -24.29 -7.20
CA PHE A 127 14.23 -23.70 -6.91
C PHE A 127 14.97 -24.45 -5.80
N LYS A 128 14.25 -24.98 -4.79
CA LYS A 128 14.86 -25.82 -3.75
C LYS A 128 15.55 -27.05 -4.36
N ASP A 129 14.89 -27.69 -5.32
CA ASP A 129 15.38 -28.92 -5.94
C ASP A 129 16.56 -28.63 -6.89
N ALA A 130 16.43 -27.60 -7.74
CA ALA A 130 17.50 -27.15 -8.63
C ALA A 130 18.77 -26.73 -7.85
N TYR A 131 18.59 -25.98 -6.76
CA TYR A 131 19.68 -25.62 -5.86
C TYR A 131 20.34 -26.86 -5.25
N ALA A 132 19.54 -27.82 -4.77
CA ALA A 132 20.06 -29.03 -4.16
C ALA A 132 20.86 -29.89 -5.15
N GLU A 133 20.44 -29.92 -6.41
CA GLU A 133 21.18 -30.61 -7.47
C GLU A 133 22.50 -29.93 -7.80
N LEU A 134 22.47 -28.63 -8.08
CA LEU A 134 23.67 -27.85 -8.41
C LEU A 134 24.72 -27.90 -7.28
N THR A 135 24.26 -27.76 -6.04
CA THR A 135 25.16 -27.79 -4.88
C THR A 135 25.82 -29.14 -4.70
N ARG A 136 25.07 -30.25 -4.80
CA ARG A 136 25.64 -31.60 -4.69
C ARG A 136 26.60 -31.96 -5.82
N GLN A 137 26.26 -31.58 -7.06
CA GLN A 137 27.02 -32.01 -8.24
C GLN A 137 28.22 -31.11 -8.53
N VAL A 138 28.15 -29.82 -8.19
CA VAL A 138 29.14 -28.83 -8.65
C VAL A 138 29.77 -28.07 -7.48
N VAL A 139 28.96 -27.47 -6.61
CA VAL A 139 29.48 -26.53 -5.60
C VAL A 139 30.22 -27.24 -4.46
N VAL A 140 29.65 -28.31 -3.88
CA VAL A 140 30.26 -29.05 -2.78
C VAL A 140 31.59 -29.70 -3.21
N PRO A 141 31.68 -30.44 -4.33
CA PRO A 141 32.94 -31.01 -4.79
C PRO A 141 33.97 -29.92 -5.11
N GLY A 142 33.57 -28.88 -5.85
CA GLY A 142 34.45 -27.77 -6.22
C GLY A 142 35.00 -27.02 -5.01
N ALA A 143 34.15 -26.75 -4.01
CA ALA A 143 34.55 -26.08 -2.78
C ALA A 143 35.57 -26.89 -1.98
N LYS A 144 35.37 -28.22 -1.87
CA LYS A 144 36.29 -29.10 -1.15
C LYS A 144 37.62 -29.27 -1.89
N GLU A 145 37.59 -29.50 -3.20
CA GLU A 145 38.79 -29.75 -3.99
C GLU A 145 39.68 -28.50 -4.13
N LYS A 146 39.06 -27.33 -4.29
CA LYS A 146 39.77 -26.06 -4.52
C LYS A 146 39.87 -25.21 -3.25
N HIS A 147 39.37 -25.70 -2.11
CA HIS A 147 39.26 -24.95 -0.85
C HIS A 147 38.60 -23.56 -1.07
N ILE A 148 37.47 -23.54 -1.76
CA ILE A 148 36.73 -22.30 -2.03
C ILE A 148 35.87 -21.97 -0.83
N SER A 149 35.98 -20.73 -0.35
CA SER A 149 35.08 -20.16 0.65
C SER A 149 34.52 -18.85 0.13
N SER A 150 33.25 -18.59 0.44
CA SER A 150 32.59 -17.34 0.11
C SER A 150 31.89 -16.74 1.31
N ILE A 151 31.98 -15.42 1.45
CA ILE A 151 31.33 -14.67 2.51
C ILE A 151 30.55 -13.55 1.86
N ALA A 152 29.24 -13.54 2.08
CA ALA A 152 28.34 -12.50 1.61
C ALA A 152 27.91 -11.57 2.74
N LYS A 153 27.82 -10.28 2.43
CA LYS A 153 27.27 -9.24 3.31
C LYS A 153 26.26 -8.42 2.54
N VAL A 154 25.04 -8.31 3.04
CA VAL A 154 24.01 -7.50 2.40
C VAL A 154 24.22 -6.04 2.75
N SER A 155 24.52 -5.21 1.75
CA SER A 155 24.69 -3.76 1.91
C SER A 155 23.34 -3.05 1.91
N ALA A 156 22.42 -3.48 1.04
CA ALA A 156 21.06 -2.95 0.96
C ALA A 156 20.08 -4.02 0.48
N ALA A 157 18.82 -3.89 0.86
CA ALA A 157 17.73 -4.63 0.26
C ALA A 157 16.46 -3.79 0.27
N ALA A 158 15.67 -3.89 -0.80
CA ALA A 158 14.44 -3.15 -1.00
C ALA A 158 13.32 -4.08 -1.47
N SER A 159 12.09 -3.81 -1.03
CA SER A 159 10.90 -4.49 -1.56
C SER A 159 10.61 -3.95 -2.95
N VAL A 160 10.48 -4.85 -3.93
CA VAL A 160 10.00 -4.55 -5.29
C VAL A 160 8.48 -4.69 -5.31
N SER A 161 7.97 -5.77 -4.73
CA SER A 161 6.56 -6.03 -4.51
C SER A 161 6.36 -6.90 -3.28
N ALA A 162 5.19 -6.81 -2.67
CA ALA A 162 4.77 -7.72 -1.61
C ALA A 162 3.26 -7.85 -1.61
N THR A 163 2.82 -9.01 -1.17
CA THR A 163 1.44 -9.39 -0.85
C THR A 163 1.50 -10.18 0.46
N GLU A 164 0.37 -10.67 0.95
CA GLU A 164 0.32 -11.47 2.18
C GLU A 164 1.21 -12.73 2.12
N ASN A 165 1.28 -13.40 0.97
CA ASN A 165 1.94 -14.70 0.83
C ASN A 165 3.05 -14.74 -0.23
N HIS A 166 3.28 -13.65 -0.94
CA HIS A 166 4.28 -13.58 -2.02
C HIS A 166 4.97 -12.22 -2.01
N ALA A 167 6.29 -12.21 -2.19
CA ALA A 167 7.07 -10.98 -2.23
C ALA A 167 8.26 -11.10 -3.19
N VAL A 168 8.66 -9.96 -3.74
CA VAL A 168 9.88 -9.83 -4.52
C VAL A 168 10.74 -8.75 -3.87
N ALA A 169 12.00 -9.08 -3.60
CA ALA A 169 12.97 -8.18 -3.05
C ALA A 169 14.19 -8.08 -3.96
N LEU A 170 14.78 -6.90 -4.02
CA LEU A 170 16.08 -6.67 -4.65
C LEU A 170 17.13 -6.54 -3.55
N VAL A 171 18.20 -7.33 -3.64
CA VAL A 171 19.25 -7.42 -2.62
C VAL A 171 20.60 -7.08 -3.24
N TYR A 172 21.28 -6.11 -2.65
CA TYR A 172 22.64 -5.71 -2.99
C TYR A 172 23.59 -6.39 -2.01
N VAL A 173 24.52 -7.15 -2.55
CA VAL A 173 25.44 -7.98 -1.76
C VAL A 173 26.87 -7.57 -2.06
N ASN A 174 27.69 -7.52 -1.02
CA ASN A 174 29.15 -7.48 -1.12
C ASN A 174 29.64 -8.89 -0.79
N GLN A 175 30.27 -9.55 -1.75
CA GLN A 175 30.70 -10.94 -1.63
C GLN A 175 32.20 -11.04 -1.81
N THR A 176 32.86 -11.66 -0.84
CA THR A 176 34.29 -11.97 -0.88
C THR A 176 34.45 -13.47 -1.13
N VAL A 177 35.24 -13.85 -2.14
CA VAL A 177 35.55 -15.24 -2.48
C VAL A 177 37.04 -15.48 -2.28
N THR A 178 37.40 -16.55 -1.58
CA THR A 178 38.79 -16.97 -1.36
C THR A 178 38.96 -18.40 -1.85
N ILE A 179 40.06 -18.68 -2.55
CA ILE A 179 40.39 -20.01 -3.10
C ILE A 179 41.72 -20.46 -2.49
N GLY A 180 41.69 -21.49 -1.66
CA GLY A 180 42.87 -21.97 -0.93
C GLY A 180 43.51 -20.86 -0.10
N ALA A 181 44.83 -20.68 -0.27
CA ALA A 181 45.60 -19.60 0.36
C ALA A 181 45.79 -18.37 -0.56
N GLY A 182 45.03 -18.27 -1.65
CA GLY A 182 45.08 -17.15 -2.58
C GLY A 182 44.53 -15.85 -1.98
N ALA A 183 44.77 -14.74 -2.68
CA ALA A 183 44.19 -13.45 -2.30
C ALA A 183 42.65 -13.48 -2.44
N PRO A 184 41.90 -12.87 -1.49
CA PRO A 184 40.45 -12.73 -1.63
C PRO A 184 40.07 -11.86 -2.82
N THR A 185 39.00 -12.25 -3.53
CA THR A 185 38.38 -11.47 -4.61
C THR A 185 37.05 -10.93 -4.14
N ASP A 186 36.83 -9.62 -4.27
CA ASP A 186 35.56 -8.97 -3.93
C ASP A 186 34.70 -8.77 -5.18
N THR A 187 33.40 -9.03 -5.02
CA THR A 187 32.36 -8.84 -6.03
C THR A 187 31.14 -8.21 -5.38
N GLN A 188 30.31 -7.54 -6.16
CA GLN A 188 29.11 -6.85 -5.66
C GLN A 188 27.87 -7.27 -6.45
N PRO A 189 27.41 -8.52 -6.32
CA PRO A 189 26.25 -8.98 -7.06
C PRO A 189 24.97 -8.29 -6.57
N VAL A 190 24.07 -8.02 -7.52
CA VAL A 190 22.70 -7.60 -7.26
C VAL A 190 21.77 -8.75 -7.63
N VAL A 191 20.89 -9.12 -6.71
CA VAL A 191 20.03 -10.29 -6.85
C VAL A 191 18.58 -9.90 -6.67
N ARG A 192 17.73 -10.33 -7.58
CA ARG A 192 16.29 -10.33 -7.41
C ARG A 192 15.86 -11.66 -6.80
N MET A 193 15.28 -11.59 -5.62
CA MET A 193 14.79 -12.74 -4.87
C MET A 193 13.27 -12.75 -4.86
N THR A 194 12.69 -13.90 -5.19
CA THR A 194 11.25 -14.15 -5.04
C THR A 194 11.04 -15.02 -3.81
N LEU A 195 10.12 -14.61 -2.94
CA LEU A 195 9.81 -15.27 -1.68
C LEU A 195 8.33 -15.64 -1.61
N ASP A 196 8.06 -16.84 -1.13
CA ASP A 196 6.71 -17.34 -0.84
C ASP A 196 6.58 -17.66 0.65
N LYS A 197 5.45 -17.27 1.24
CA LYS A 197 5.15 -17.55 2.64
C LYS A 197 4.55 -18.95 2.74
N VAL A 198 5.32 -19.89 3.29
CA VAL A 198 4.93 -21.29 3.50
C VAL A 198 4.89 -21.57 4.99
N ASN A 199 3.74 -22.02 5.51
CA ASN A 199 3.54 -22.28 6.94
C ASN A 199 3.97 -21.10 7.84
N GLY A 200 3.65 -19.87 7.42
CA GLY A 200 3.98 -18.64 8.15
C GLY A 200 5.43 -18.18 8.04
N ARG A 201 6.30 -18.89 7.29
CA ARG A 201 7.69 -18.53 7.07
C ARG A 201 7.92 -18.10 5.62
N TRP A 202 8.62 -17.00 5.43
CA TRP A 202 9.12 -16.61 4.11
C TRP A 202 10.23 -17.57 3.68
N LEU A 203 10.10 -18.15 2.50
CA LEU A 203 11.09 -19.04 1.87
C LEU A 203 11.36 -18.55 0.45
N VAL A 204 12.60 -18.67 0.00
CA VAL A 204 13.01 -18.24 -1.35
C VAL A 204 12.53 -19.28 -2.38
N SER A 205 11.73 -18.83 -3.34
CA SER A 205 11.26 -19.66 -4.46
C SER A 205 11.94 -19.34 -5.78
N ARG A 206 12.66 -18.22 -5.88
CA ARG A 206 13.53 -17.90 -7.02
C ARG A 206 14.67 -16.97 -6.62
N PHE A 207 15.81 -17.14 -7.27
CA PHE A 207 17.00 -16.33 -7.09
C PHE A 207 17.62 -16.03 -8.44
N ASP A 208 17.53 -14.78 -8.90
CA ASP A 208 18.03 -14.36 -10.21
C ASP A 208 19.04 -13.22 -10.07
N PRO A 209 20.24 -13.31 -10.66
CA PRO A 209 21.11 -12.15 -10.82
C PRO A 209 20.44 -11.11 -11.75
N VAL A 210 20.73 -9.83 -11.51
CA VAL A 210 20.26 -8.70 -12.34
C VAL A 210 21.32 -8.25 -13.33
#